data_AF-A0A1C5ZLC5-F1
#
_entry.id   AF-A0A1C5ZLC5-F1
#
_cell.length_a   1.000
_cell.length_b   1.000
_cell.length_c   1.000
_cell.angle_alpha   90.00
_cell.angle_beta   90.00
_cell.angle_gamma   90.00
#
_symmetry.space_group_name_H-M   'P 1'
#
loop_
_entity.id
_entity.type
_entity.pdbx_description
1 polymer ?
#
loop_
_entity_poly.entity_id
_entity_poly.type
_entity_poly.pdbx_seq_one_letter_code
_entity_poly.pdbx_strand_id
1 'polypeptide(L)'
;MGAIRVMDVKAGKTVKVAGFNWVVLDHIEGKGTLCLMENILEERAFHKEDKEGCNNWENSSLREYLNSEFVVRLLDRQLALMEVDLTSDDGMKDYGKTTDYIALLTADQYRKYREFIPDADDWWWLATPWTCNSAYSYYVRHVHTGGTLHNSIACHGSLGVRPALIFKESVIADDDNPAERSEADIKDWKEVEETAARALAELDEMMEAIGEYKDTMTDLLNHIRDKSKNKK
;
A
#
# COMPACT_ATOMS: atom_id res chain seq x y z
N MET A 1 5.70 19.47 -24.36
CA MET A 1 6.86 19.73 -23.46
C MET A 1 7.62 18.41 -23.32
N GLY A 2 8.90 18.41 -22.99
CA GLY A 2 9.66 17.16 -22.84
C GLY A 2 9.21 16.37 -21.61
N ALA A 3 9.30 15.04 -21.67
CA ALA A 3 9.07 14.14 -20.54
C ALA A 3 9.97 14.52 -19.34
N ILE A 4 9.38 14.72 -18.15
CA ILE A 4 10.10 15.08 -16.92
C ILE A 4 10.24 13.82 -16.07
N ARG A 5 11.45 13.51 -15.59
CA ARG A 5 11.62 12.43 -14.60
C ARG A 5 11.22 12.93 -13.23
N VAL A 6 10.63 12.06 -12.42
CA VAL A 6 10.24 12.39 -11.03
C VAL A 6 11.44 12.88 -10.21
N MET A 7 12.63 12.31 -10.45
CA MET A 7 13.88 12.71 -9.77
C MET A 7 14.35 14.14 -10.10
N ASP A 8 13.86 14.74 -11.18
CA ASP A 8 14.22 16.11 -11.59
C ASP A 8 13.24 17.15 -10.99
N VAL A 9 12.19 16.71 -10.28
CA VAL A 9 11.18 17.57 -9.64
C VAL A 9 11.60 17.90 -8.21
N LYS A 10 11.67 19.19 -7.86
CA LYS A 10 12.10 19.64 -6.52
C LYS A 10 11.15 19.18 -5.41
N ALA A 11 11.70 18.90 -4.22
CA ALA A 11 10.91 18.68 -3.01
C ALA A 11 9.91 19.83 -2.73
N GLY A 12 8.73 19.47 -2.21
CA GLY A 12 7.59 20.37 -2.02
C GLY A 12 6.80 20.69 -3.29
N LYS A 13 7.17 20.12 -4.44
CA LYS A 13 6.36 20.19 -5.66
C LYS A 13 5.57 18.92 -5.87
N THR A 14 4.42 19.09 -6.53
CA THR A 14 3.54 17.99 -6.93
C THR A 14 3.92 17.53 -8.34
N VAL A 15 3.90 16.22 -8.54
CA VAL A 15 4.08 15.55 -9.83
C VAL A 15 2.94 14.57 -10.06
N LYS A 16 2.50 14.41 -11.31
CA LYS A 16 1.47 13.43 -11.65
C LYS A 16 2.11 12.13 -12.14
N VAL A 17 1.70 11.00 -11.56
CA VAL A 17 2.15 9.67 -12.00
C VAL A 17 1.00 8.68 -11.85
N ALA A 18 0.72 7.94 -12.92
CA ALA A 18 -0.38 6.98 -13.00
C ALA A 18 -1.76 7.59 -12.66
N GLY A 19 -1.97 8.85 -13.05
CA GLY A 19 -3.20 9.58 -12.81
C GLY A 19 -3.36 10.16 -11.40
N PHE A 20 -2.39 9.99 -10.51
CA PHE A 20 -2.41 10.53 -9.15
C PHE A 20 -1.40 11.67 -8.97
N ASN A 21 -1.75 12.61 -8.10
CA ASN A 21 -0.85 13.67 -7.68
C ASN A 21 0.00 13.24 -6.49
N TRP A 22 1.30 13.44 -6.59
CA TRP A 22 2.30 13.04 -5.62
C TRP A 22 3.16 14.24 -5.22
N VAL A 23 3.22 14.54 -3.93
CA VAL A 23 4.12 15.54 -3.36
C VAL A 23 5.50 14.91 -3.21
N VAL A 24 6.50 15.51 -3.85
CA VAL A 24 7.90 15.08 -3.71
C VAL A 24 8.43 15.50 -2.34
N LEU A 25 8.94 14.54 -1.56
CA LEU A 25 9.44 14.80 -0.21
C LEU A 25 10.97 14.77 -0.13
N ASP A 26 11.61 13.83 -0.83
CA ASP A 26 13.06 13.62 -0.76
C ASP A 26 13.59 12.87 -1.99
N HIS A 27 14.86 13.10 -2.33
CA HIS A 27 15.58 12.30 -3.33
C HIS A 27 16.62 11.46 -2.61
N ILE A 28 16.42 10.15 -2.60
CA ILE A 28 17.26 9.18 -1.92
C ILE A 28 18.28 8.66 -2.94
N GLU A 29 19.54 9.01 -2.73
CA GLU A 29 20.66 8.64 -3.61
C GLU A 29 20.70 7.13 -3.87
N GLY A 30 20.76 6.74 -5.14
CA GLY A 30 20.83 5.34 -5.57
C GLY A 30 19.54 4.54 -5.38
N LYS A 31 18.44 5.18 -4.97
CA LYS A 31 17.16 4.51 -4.70
C LYS A 31 16.00 5.12 -5.48
N GLY A 32 15.86 6.44 -5.47
CA GLY A 32 14.77 7.13 -6.16
C GLY A 32 14.17 8.26 -5.33
N THR A 33 12.93 8.63 -5.62
CA THR A 33 12.26 9.79 -5.05
C THR A 33 11.12 9.37 -4.12
N LEU A 34 11.23 9.74 -2.84
CA LEU A 34 10.17 9.54 -1.85
C LEU A 34 9.05 10.53 -2.13
N CYS A 35 7.84 10.00 -2.32
CA CYS A 35 6.65 10.78 -2.60
C CYS A 35 5.51 10.41 -1.66
N LEU A 36 4.65 11.38 -1.36
CA LEU A 36 3.39 11.21 -0.63
C LEU A 36 2.23 11.61 -1.52
N MET A 37 1.16 10.83 -1.54
CA MET A 37 -0.04 11.21 -2.28
C MET A 37 -0.59 12.55 -1.75
N GLU A 38 -0.88 13.48 -2.67
CA GLU A 38 -1.29 14.84 -2.33
C GLU A 38 -2.61 14.86 -1.57
N ASN A 39 -3.62 14.16 -2.08
CA ASN A 39 -4.94 14.09 -1.49
C ASN A 39 -5.17 12.76 -0.78
N ILE A 40 -6.23 12.70 0.03
CA ILE A 40 -6.72 11.43 0.58
C ILE A 40 -7.17 10.54 -0.57
N LEU A 41 -6.63 9.32 -0.63
CA LEU A 41 -7.01 8.32 -1.62
C LEU A 41 -8.46 7.87 -1.40
N GLU A 42 -8.74 7.44 -0.17
CA GLU A 42 -10.02 6.99 0.33
C GLU A 42 -9.96 6.95 1.87
N GLU A 43 -11.12 6.81 2.52
CA GLU A 43 -11.20 6.52 3.95
C GLU A 43 -11.15 5.01 4.19
N ARG A 44 -10.31 4.57 5.12
CA ARG A 44 -10.20 3.15 5.49
C ARG A 44 -9.72 2.98 6.93
N ALA A 45 -10.23 1.96 7.61
CA ALA A 45 -9.68 1.54 8.89
C ALA A 45 -8.21 1.09 8.74
N PHE A 46 -7.39 1.38 9.73
CA PHE A 46 -6.00 0.91 9.76
C PHE A 46 -5.96 -0.62 9.82
N HIS A 47 -6.76 -1.21 10.71
CA HIS A 47 -6.97 -2.66 10.76
C HIS A 47 -8.45 -2.97 10.94
N LYS A 48 -9.00 -3.91 10.17
CA LYS A 48 -10.44 -4.23 10.19
C LYS A 48 -10.94 -4.85 11.51
N GLU A 49 -10.07 -5.51 12.26
CA GLU A 49 -10.44 -6.23 13.49
C GLU A 49 -10.04 -5.47 14.75
N ASP A 50 -10.92 -5.45 15.76
CA ASP A 50 -10.58 -4.98 17.09
C ASP A 50 -9.91 -6.11 17.88
N LYS A 51 -8.57 -6.13 17.90
CA LYS A 51 -7.78 -7.14 18.60
C LYS A 51 -6.46 -6.55 19.11
N GLU A 52 -5.85 -7.25 20.05
CA GLU A 52 -4.51 -6.90 20.54
C GLU A 52 -3.51 -6.78 19.39
N GLY A 53 -2.74 -5.70 19.37
CA GLY A 53 -1.75 -5.41 18.32
C GLY A 53 -2.35 -4.95 16.99
N CYS A 54 -3.63 -4.58 16.92
CA CYS A 54 -4.25 -4.06 15.70
C CYS A 54 -3.67 -2.72 15.24
N ASN A 55 -2.85 -2.05 16.07
CA ASN A 55 -2.06 -0.89 15.67
C ASN A 55 -0.70 -1.22 15.01
N ASN A 56 -0.33 -2.50 14.87
CA ASN A 56 0.89 -2.91 14.18
C ASN A 56 0.70 -2.85 12.66
N TRP A 57 1.44 -1.97 11.98
CA TRP A 57 1.43 -1.83 10.52
C TRP A 57 1.68 -3.14 9.78
N GLU A 58 2.61 -3.98 10.27
CA GLU A 58 3.01 -5.25 9.63
C GLU A 58 1.82 -6.17 9.37
N ASN A 59 0.88 -6.20 10.33
CA ASN A 59 -0.31 -7.07 10.33
C ASN A 59 -1.59 -6.31 9.96
N SER A 60 -1.46 -5.04 9.54
CA SER A 60 -2.61 -4.19 9.26
C SER A 60 -3.30 -4.59 7.96
N SER A 61 -4.63 -4.54 7.93
CA SER A 61 -5.38 -4.79 6.69
C SER A 61 -5.21 -3.65 5.68
N LEU A 62 -4.81 -2.48 6.16
CA LEU A 62 -4.46 -1.34 5.30
C LEU A 62 -3.15 -1.60 4.54
N ARG A 63 -2.13 -2.16 5.19
CA ARG A 63 -0.88 -2.58 4.53
C ARG A 63 -1.14 -3.62 3.44
N GLU A 64 -1.96 -4.62 3.76
CA GLU A 64 -2.39 -5.64 2.79
C GLU A 64 -3.05 -4.99 1.58
N TYR A 65 -4.10 -4.19 1.78
CA TYR A 65 -4.78 -3.46 0.73
C TYR A 65 -3.82 -2.64 -0.15
N LEU A 66 -2.89 -1.89 0.46
CA LEU A 66 -1.95 -1.05 -0.29
C LEU A 66 -1.00 -1.89 -1.17
N ASN A 67 -0.56 -3.05 -0.68
CA ASN A 67 0.46 -3.88 -1.36
C ASN A 67 -0.12 -5.07 -2.14
N SER A 68 -1.44 -5.29 -2.14
CA SER A 68 -2.10 -6.32 -2.95
C SER A 68 -3.09 -5.75 -3.97
N GLU A 69 -3.95 -4.81 -3.57
CA GLU A 69 -5.00 -4.25 -4.41
C GLU A 69 -4.58 -2.92 -5.04
N PHE A 70 -4.16 -1.95 -4.22
CA PHE A 70 -3.86 -0.60 -4.71
C PHE A 70 -2.61 -0.55 -5.59
N VAL A 71 -1.57 -1.33 -5.26
CA VAL A 71 -0.32 -1.40 -6.03
C VAL A 71 -0.55 -1.77 -7.50
N VAL A 72 -1.65 -2.48 -7.81
CA VAL A 72 -2.02 -2.84 -9.19
C VAL A 72 -2.15 -1.60 -10.09
N ARG A 73 -2.59 -0.47 -9.52
CA ARG A 73 -2.73 0.81 -10.22
C ARG A 73 -1.40 1.49 -10.54
N LEU A 74 -0.28 0.92 -10.11
CA LEU A 74 1.08 1.44 -10.26
C LEU A 74 2.04 0.41 -10.88
N LEU A 75 1.55 -0.74 -11.41
CA LEU A 75 2.40 -1.85 -11.87
C LEU A 75 3.34 -1.50 -13.02
N ASP A 76 2.93 -0.58 -13.88
CA ASP A 76 3.74 -0.06 -14.97
C ASP A 76 4.76 0.99 -14.52
N ARG A 77 4.80 1.31 -13.21
CA ARG A 77 5.77 2.23 -12.61
C ARG A 77 6.76 1.46 -11.76
N GLN A 78 8.04 1.79 -11.92
CA GLN A 78 9.09 1.15 -11.16
C GLN A 78 9.16 1.72 -9.74
N LEU A 79 8.73 0.92 -8.76
CA LEU A 79 8.80 1.27 -7.34
C LEU A 79 10.03 0.65 -6.67
N ALA A 80 10.61 1.36 -5.70
CA ALA A 80 11.65 0.83 -4.81
C ALA A 80 11.04 0.48 -3.44
N LEU A 81 11.54 -0.60 -2.84
CA LEU A 81 11.14 -1.00 -1.48
C LEU A 81 11.54 0.06 -0.45
N MET A 82 10.61 0.47 0.39
CA MET A 82 10.81 1.42 1.49
C MET A 82 10.85 0.68 2.82
N GLU A 83 11.85 0.96 3.65
CA GLU A 83 11.88 0.49 5.04
C GLU A 83 11.01 1.43 5.89
N VAL A 84 10.16 0.86 6.74
CA VAL A 84 9.32 1.60 7.69
C VAL A 84 9.72 1.18 9.11
N ASP A 85 10.23 2.13 9.88
CA ASP A 85 10.57 1.92 11.29
C ASP A 85 9.29 2.05 12.14
N LEU A 86 8.89 0.95 12.79
CA LEU A 86 7.68 0.87 13.60
C LEU A 86 7.94 1.17 15.08
N THR A 87 9.03 1.87 15.39
CA THR A 87 9.22 2.48 16.71
C THR A 87 7.97 3.30 17.04
N SER A 88 7.34 2.96 18.15
CA SER A 88 6.13 3.61 18.66
C SER A 88 6.40 5.03 19.16
N ASP A 89 5.36 5.84 19.29
CA ASP A 89 5.47 7.25 19.69
C ASP A 89 6.02 7.42 21.12
N ASP A 90 5.87 6.41 22.00
CA ASP A 90 6.51 6.35 23.32
C ASP A 90 7.91 5.68 23.32
N GLY A 91 8.42 5.30 22.14
CA GLY A 91 9.80 4.84 21.93
C GLY A 91 10.01 3.33 22.05
N MET A 92 8.94 2.53 22.21
CA MET A 92 9.04 1.06 22.19
C MET A 92 9.33 0.54 20.78
N LYS A 93 10.04 -0.59 20.67
CA LYS A 93 10.59 -1.13 19.40
C LYS A 93 10.11 -2.54 19.07
N ASP A 94 9.10 -3.02 19.78
CA ASP A 94 8.64 -4.40 19.77
C ASP A 94 8.14 -4.85 18.38
N TYR A 95 7.57 -3.94 17.59
CA TYR A 95 7.11 -4.22 16.23
C TYR A 95 8.22 -4.15 15.16
N GLY A 96 9.44 -3.72 15.51
CA GLY A 96 10.58 -3.75 14.61
C GLY A 96 10.42 -2.86 13.38
N LYS A 97 10.64 -3.43 12.20
CA LYS A 97 10.63 -2.72 10.91
C LYS A 97 9.97 -3.56 9.84
N THR A 98 9.36 -2.90 8.86
CA THR A 98 8.80 -3.53 7.67
C THR A 98 9.47 -3.01 6.41
N THR A 99 9.26 -3.70 5.30
CA THR A 99 9.74 -3.28 3.98
C THR A 99 8.63 -3.46 2.96
N ASP A 100 8.18 -2.35 2.38
CA ASP A 100 6.96 -2.30 1.56
C ASP A 100 7.20 -1.48 0.28
N TYR A 101 6.45 -1.76 -0.79
CA TYR A 101 6.46 -0.88 -1.97
C TYR A 101 5.65 0.38 -1.71
N ILE A 102 4.54 0.22 -0.98
CA ILE A 102 3.63 1.30 -0.62
C ILE A 102 3.37 1.20 0.89
N ALA A 103 3.62 2.28 1.61
CA ALA A 103 3.32 2.35 3.04
C ALA A 103 2.66 3.68 3.40
N LEU A 104 2.55 3.94 4.70
CA LEU A 104 2.25 5.27 5.23
C LEU A 104 3.55 5.89 5.75
N LEU A 105 3.59 7.22 5.84
CA LEU A 105 4.69 7.88 6.56
C LEU A 105 4.65 7.49 8.04
N THR A 106 5.83 7.42 8.66
CA THR A 106 5.94 7.43 10.12
C THR A 106 5.75 8.85 10.66
N ALA A 107 5.47 8.98 11.97
CA ALA A 107 5.40 10.29 12.63
C ALA A 107 6.71 11.07 12.50
N ASP A 108 7.86 10.39 12.50
CA ASP A 108 9.16 11.04 12.33
C ASP A 108 9.40 11.50 10.89
N GLN A 109 9.02 10.69 9.90
CA GLN A 109 9.04 11.14 8.50
C GLN A 109 8.09 12.31 8.29
N TYR A 110 6.89 12.26 8.85
CA TYR A 110 5.94 13.38 8.80
C TYR A 110 6.55 14.66 9.40
N ARG A 111 7.14 14.58 10.60
CA ARG A 111 7.82 15.73 11.24
C ARG A 111 8.98 16.24 10.38
N LYS A 112 9.79 15.35 9.80
CA LYS A 112 10.92 15.69 8.92
C LYS A 112 10.48 16.43 7.67
N TYR A 113 9.39 16.00 7.03
CA TYR A 113 8.94 16.53 5.74
C TYR A 113 7.74 17.48 5.84
N ARG A 114 7.34 17.89 7.04
CA ARG A 114 6.11 18.66 7.28
C ARG A 114 6.04 19.95 6.46
N GLU A 115 7.17 20.61 6.26
CA GLU A 115 7.24 21.85 5.47
C GLU A 115 6.82 21.67 4.00
N PHE A 116 6.91 20.46 3.46
CA PHE A 116 6.54 20.13 2.09
C PHE A 116 5.13 19.58 1.95
N ILE A 117 4.54 19.08 3.04
CA ILE A 117 3.26 18.36 3.01
C ILE A 117 2.12 19.37 3.11
N PRO A 118 1.28 19.54 2.06
CA PRO A 118 0.07 20.33 2.16
C PRO A 118 -0.92 19.67 3.11
N ASP A 119 -1.72 20.51 3.76
CA ASP A 119 -2.84 20.07 4.58
C ASP A 119 -3.83 19.29 3.71
N ALA A 120 -4.40 18.24 4.28
CA ALA A 120 -5.40 17.41 3.62
C ALA A 120 -6.80 17.78 4.10
N ASP A 121 -7.80 17.47 3.29
CA ASP A 121 -9.20 17.79 3.56
C ASP A 121 -9.79 17.02 4.76
N ASP A 122 -9.14 15.94 5.19
CA ASP A 122 -9.51 15.17 6.39
C ASP A 122 -8.28 14.64 7.14
N TRP A 123 -8.52 13.97 8.26
CA TRP A 123 -7.53 13.31 9.09
C TRP A 123 -6.99 12.10 8.34
N TRP A 124 -5.70 11.79 8.48
CA TRP A 124 -5.09 10.68 7.76
C TRP A 124 -4.05 9.91 8.57
N TRP A 125 -4.00 8.60 8.34
CA TRP A 125 -3.18 7.66 9.12
C TRP A 125 -1.67 7.83 8.89
N LEU A 126 -0.91 7.55 9.95
CA LEU A 126 0.52 7.28 9.89
C LEU A 126 0.79 5.81 10.24
N ALA A 127 1.96 5.30 9.89
CA ALA A 127 2.38 3.93 10.24
C ALA A 127 2.75 3.77 11.73
N THR A 128 2.98 4.88 12.45
CA THR A 128 3.49 4.85 13.82
C THR A 128 2.42 4.44 14.82
N PRO A 129 2.60 3.33 15.56
CA PRO A 129 1.73 3.00 16.69
C PRO A 129 1.93 4.00 17.84
N TRP A 130 0.88 4.26 18.64
CA TRP A 130 1.06 5.09 19.84
C TRP A 130 1.99 4.42 20.86
N THR A 131 1.80 3.13 21.08
CA THR A 131 2.60 2.29 21.99
C THR A 131 2.54 0.84 21.54
N CYS A 132 3.52 0.04 21.95
CA CYS A 132 3.50 -1.43 21.81
C CYS A 132 2.93 -2.12 23.06
N ASN A 133 2.53 -1.38 24.09
CA ASN A 133 1.89 -1.94 25.29
C ASN A 133 0.56 -2.62 24.92
N SER A 134 0.41 -3.92 25.22
CA SER A 134 -0.76 -4.72 24.89
C SER A 134 -2.08 -4.08 25.32
N ALA A 135 -2.12 -3.43 26.49
CA ALA A 135 -3.32 -2.77 27.03
C ALA A 135 -3.80 -1.56 26.22
N TYR A 136 -2.96 -1.01 25.34
CA TYR A 136 -3.23 0.15 24.48
C TYR A 136 -2.80 -0.07 23.02
N SER A 137 -2.57 -1.33 22.64
CA SER A 137 -2.07 -1.77 21.33
C SER A 137 -3.09 -1.68 20.18
N TYR A 138 -3.99 -0.71 20.27
CA TYR A 138 -5.04 -0.41 19.32
C TYR A 138 -5.04 1.04 18.86
N TYR A 139 -4.16 1.89 19.38
CA TYR A 139 -4.02 3.27 18.94
C TYR A 139 -2.87 3.47 17.95
N VAL A 140 -3.18 4.18 16.87
CA VAL A 140 -2.25 4.54 15.79
C VAL A 140 -2.18 6.06 15.68
N ARG A 141 -1.01 6.60 15.35
CA ARG A 141 -0.85 8.04 15.08
C ARG A 141 -1.55 8.43 13.77
N HIS A 142 -2.10 9.63 13.76
CA HIS A 142 -2.66 10.24 12.57
C HIS A 142 -2.37 11.75 12.58
N VAL A 143 -2.60 12.38 11.44
CA VAL A 143 -2.48 13.81 11.23
C VAL A 143 -3.87 14.41 11.09
N HIS A 144 -4.20 15.41 11.89
CA HIS A 144 -5.45 16.17 11.78
C HIS A 144 -5.40 17.14 10.59
N THR A 145 -6.54 17.68 10.14
CA THR A 145 -6.61 18.66 9.02
C THR A 145 -5.65 19.85 9.14
N GLY A 146 -5.39 20.37 10.36
CA GLY A 146 -4.42 21.45 10.59
C GLY A 146 -2.96 21.00 10.70
N GLY A 147 -2.69 19.72 10.42
CA GLY A 147 -1.37 19.11 10.49
C GLY A 147 -0.81 18.85 11.89
N THR A 148 -1.65 18.84 12.91
CA THR A 148 -1.26 18.41 14.25
C THR A 148 -1.33 16.90 14.35
N LEU A 149 -0.38 16.29 15.07
CA LEU A 149 -0.39 14.85 15.31
C LEU A 149 -1.35 14.48 16.45
N HIS A 150 -2.16 13.44 16.25
CA HIS A 150 -3.05 12.85 17.24
C HIS A 150 -2.99 11.32 17.16
N ASN A 151 -3.79 10.61 17.95
CA ASN A 151 -4.00 9.17 17.82
C ASN A 151 -5.48 8.83 17.62
N SER A 152 -5.75 7.66 17.05
CA SER A 152 -7.11 7.12 16.92
C SER A 152 -7.06 5.59 17.00
N ILE A 153 -8.22 4.98 17.28
CA ILE A 153 -8.37 3.53 17.37
C ILE A 153 -8.28 2.93 15.95
N ALA A 154 -7.40 1.95 15.76
CA ALA A 154 -7.06 1.36 14.47
C ALA A 154 -8.28 0.78 13.72
N CYS A 155 -9.22 0.19 14.45
CA CYS A 155 -10.40 -0.50 13.91
C CYS A 155 -11.68 0.34 13.86
N HIS A 156 -11.75 1.45 14.61
CA HIS A 156 -12.92 2.33 14.64
C HIS A 156 -12.74 3.62 13.83
N GLY A 157 -11.51 3.94 13.38
CA GLY A 157 -11.25 5.15 12.62
C GLY A 157 -11.45 4.97 11.11
N SER A 158 -12.36 5.74 10.51
CA SER A 158 -12.43 5.96 9.06
C SER A 158 -11.52 7.13 8.66
N LEU A 159 -10.22 7.04 8.95
CA LEU A 159 -9.31 8.12 8.55
C LEU A 159 -8.85 7.92 7.10
N GLY A 160 -8.47 9.03 6.48
CA GLY A 160 -7.92 9.07 5.15
C GLY A 160 -6.62 8.27 5.01
N VAL A 161 -6.48 7.63 3.86
CA VAL A 161 -5.27 6.95 3.44
C VAL A 161 -4.48 7.88 2.53
N ARG A 162 -3.23 8.20 2.91
CA ARG A 162 -2.27 8.91 2.05
C ARG A 162 -1.05 8.02 1.81
N PRO A 163 -1.02 7.26 0.71
CA PRO A 163 0.10 6.40 0.38
C PRO A 163 1.42 7.17 0.25
N ALA A 164 2.48 6.57 0.77
CA ALA A 164 3.86 6.99 0.58
C ALA A 164 4.65 5.87 -0.11
N LEU A 165 5.48 6.22 -1.08
CA LEU A 165 6.26 5.27 -1.87
C LEU A 165 7.52 5.91 -2.43
N ILE A 166 8.40 5.10 -3.02
CA ILE A 166 9.60 5.57 -3.69
C ILE A 166 9.52 5.21 -5.17
N PHE A 167 9.40 6.23 -6.03
CA PHE A 167 9.56 6.04 -7.48
C PHE A 167 11.05 5.90 -7.81
N LYS A 168 11.44 4.85 -8.55
CA LYS A 168 12.82 4.71 -9.03
C LYS A 168 13.20 5.86 -9.96
N GLU A 169 14.48 6.11 -10.10
CA GLU A 169 15.06 7.21 -10.88
C GLU A 169 14.61 7.26 -12.35
N SER A 170 14.25 6.10 -12.93
CA SER A 170 13.77 5.98 -14.31
C SER A 170 12.31 6.42 -14.50
N VAL A 171 11.55 6.66 -13.44
CA VAL A 171 10.12 6.97 -13.54
C VAL A 171 9.92 8.37 -14.12
N ILE A 172 9.08 8.44 -15.15
CA ILE A 172 8.68 9.65 -15.85
C ILE A 172 7.30 10.10 -15.34
N ALA A 173 7.15 11.40 -15.14
CA ALA A 173 5.86 12.03 -14.82
C ALA A 173 4.89 11.93 -16.00
N ASP A 174 3.61 11.80 -15.70
CA ASP A 174 2.56 11.90 -16.72
C ASP A 174 2.60 13.32 -17.35
N ASP A 175 2.30 13.43 -18.64
CA ASP A 175 2.17 14.75 -19.29
C ASP A 175 0.89 15.45 -18.78
N ASP A 176 1.00 16.72 -18.40
CA ASP A 176 -0.13 17.56 -17.97
C ASP A 176 -1.04 17.96 -19.15
N ASN A 177 -0.81 17.46 -20.37
CA ASN A 177 -1.69 17.62 -21.51
C ASN A 177 -2.73 16.47 -21.60
N PRO A 178 -3.94 16.63 -21.04
CA PRO A 178 -4.98 15.58 -21.08
C PRO A 178 -5.50 15.26 -22.49
N ALA A 179 -5.09 16.00 -23.53
CA ALA A 179 -5.62 15.89 -24.89
C ALA A 179 -4.86 14.91 -25.81
N GLU A 180 -3.71 14.36 -25.39
CA GLU A 180 -2.92 13.46 -26.24
C GLU A 180 -2.58 12.16 -25.49
N ARG A 181 -3.60 11.34 -25.19
CA ARG A 181 -3.35 9.89 -25.25
C ARG A 181 -3.21 9.56 -26.72
N SER A 182 -1.99 9.28 -27.17
CA SER A 182 -1.76 8.93 -28.56
C SER A 182 -2.51 7.64 -28.91
N GLU A 183 -2.88 7.45 -30.18
CA GLU A 183 -3.46 6.17 -30.63
C GLU A 183 -2.54 4.97 -30.34
N ALA A 184 -1.24 5.21 -30.21
CA ALA A 184 -0.26 4.22 -29.77
C ALA A 184 -0.43 3.84 -28.29
N ASP A 185 -0.67 4.81 -27.41
CA ASP A 185 -0.93 4.55 -25.98
C ASP A 185 -2.25 3.76 -25.80
N ILE A 186 -3.30 4.11 -26.54
CA ILE A 186 -4.59 3.38 -26.49
C ILE A 186 -4.42 1.93 -26.97
N LYS A 187 -3.55 1.71 -27.97
CA LYS A 187 -3.27 0.38 -28.50
C LYS A 187 -2.46 -0.47 -27.50
N ASP A 188 -1.47 0.13 -26.83
CA ASP A 188 -0.67 -0.52 -25.79
C ASP A 188 -1.53 -0.93 -24.59
N TRP A 189 -2.45 -0.07 -24.14
CA TRP A 189 -3.38 -0.38 -23.06
C TRP A 189 -4.33 -1.54 -23.36
N LYS A 190 -4.78 -1.70 -24.61
CA LYS A 190 -5.60 -2.86 -25.01
C LYS A 190 -4.82 -4.17 -24.93
N GLU A 191 -3.55 -4.16 -25.31
CA GLU A 191 -2.69 -5.35 -25.24
C GLU A 191 -2.41 -5.75 -23.78
N VAL A 192 -2.24 -4.76 -22.89
CA VAL A 192 -2.15 -4.98 -21.44
C VAL A 192 -3.46 -5.55 -20.89
N GLU A 193 -4.62 -5.02 -21.27
CA GLU A 193 -5.93 -5.55 -20.86
C GLU A 193 -6.15 -6.99 -21.35
N GLU A 194 -5.84 -7.29 -22.61
CA GLU A 194 -5.94 -8.64 -23.17
C GLU A 194 -4.99 -9.62 -22.47
N THR A 195 -3.76 -9.20 -22.17
CA THR A 195 -2.78 -10.00 -21.45
C THR A 195 -3.23 -10.27 -20.01
N ALA A 196 -3.74 -9.26 -19.32
CA ALA A 196 -4.28 -9.39 -17.97
C ALA A 196 -5.52 -10.31 -17.94
N ALA A 197 -6.42 -10.17 -18.92
CA ALA A 197 -7.59 -11.03 -19.06
C ALA A 197 -7.18 -12.50 -19.30
N ARG A 198 -6.14 -12.75 -20.12
CA ARG A 198 -5.63 -14.10 -20.35
C ARG A 198 -5.01 -14.70 -19.09
N ALA A 199 -4.18 -13.93 -18.37
CA ALA A 199 -3.57 -14.38 -17.12
C ALA A 199 -4.63 -14.70 -16.04
N LEU A 200 -5.71 -13.92 -15.97
CA LEU A 200 -6.84 -14.18 -15.08
C LEU A 200 -7.59 -15.46 -15.47
N ALA A 201 -7.81 -15.71 -16.76
CA ALA A 201 -8.44 -16.95 -17.22
C ALA A 201 -7.57 -18.18 -16.91
N GLU A 202 -6.25 -18.11 -17.14
CA GLU A 202 -5.30 -19.17 -16.78
C GLU A 202 -5.32 -19.45 -15.26
N LEU A 203 -5.43 -18.40 -14.42
CA LEU A 203 -5.55 -18.55 -12.98
C LEU A 203 -6.85 -19.26 -12.58
N ASP A 204 -7.96 -18.95 -13.24
CA ASP A 204 -9.28 -19.56 -12.97
C ASP A 204 -9.26 -21.06 -13.31
N GLU A 205 -8.71 -21.43 -14.46
CA GLU A 205 -8.51 -22.84 -14.86
C GLU A 205 -7.62 -23.60 -13.85
N MET A 206 -6.55 -22.96 -13.35
CA MET A 206 -5.70 -23.55 -12.32
C MET A 206 -6.46 -23.75 -11.00
N MET A 207 -7.32 -22.81 -10.62
CA MET A 207 -8.14 -22.90 -9.40
C MET A 207 -9.19 -24.01 -9.50
N GLU A 208 -9.82 -24.20 -10.65
CA GLU A 208 -10.73 -25.33 -10.89
C GLU A 208 -10.00 -26.67 -10.76
N ALA A 209 -8.83 -26.83 -11.40
CA ALA A 209 -8.02 -28.04 -11.31
C ALA A 209 -7.58 -28.35 -9.87
N ILE A 210 -7.24 -27.32 -9.09
CA ILE A 210 -6.93 -27.47 -7.65
C ILE A 210 -8.17 -27.95 -6.88
N GLY A 211 -9.36 -27.46 -7.22
CA GLY A 211 -10.62 -27.91 -6.65
C GLY A 211 -10.86 -29.41 -6.88
N GLU A 212 -10.75 -29.87 -8.13
CA GLU A 212 -10.93 -31.29 -8.48
C GLU A 212 -9.92 -32.20 -7.79
N TYR A 213 -8.66 -31.76 -7.70
CA TYR A 213 -7.62 -32.50 -6.99
C TYR A 213 -7.93 -32.63 -5.49
N LYS A 214 -8.48 -31.58 -4.87
CA LYS A 214 -8.90 -31.60 -3.47
C LYS A 214 -10.06 -32.56 -3.24
N ASP A 215 -11.03 -32.61 -4.15
CA ASP A 215 -12.19 -33.49 -4.04
C ASP A 215 -11.77 -34.97 -4.17
N THR A 216 -10.97 -35.29 -5.18
CA THR A 216 -10.42 -36.65 -5.35
C THR A 216 -9.59 -37.12 -4.15
N MET A 217 -8.77 -36.25 -3.56
CA MET A 217 -8.04 -36.57 -2.33
C MET A 217 -8.98 -36.79 -1.13
N THR A 218 -10.07 -36.02 -1.04
CA THR A 218 -11.08 -36.18 0.02
C THR A 218 -11.78 -37.53 -0.10
N ASP A 219 -12.17 -37.94 -1.31
CA ASP A 219 -12.78 -39.25 -1.58
C ASP A 219 -11.85 -40.42 -1.25
N LEU A 220 -10.57 -40.32 -1.62
CA LEU A 220 -9.55 -41.31 -1.26
C LEU A 220 -9.40 -41.46 0.26
N LEU A 221 -9.36 -40.34 0.99
CA LEU A 221 -9.27 -40.35 2.44
C LEU A 221 -10.50 -40.99 3.09
N ASN A 222 -11.71 -40.68 2.59
CA ASN A 222 -12.94 -41.29 3.06
C ASN A 222 -12.96 -42.81 2.82
N HIS A 223 -12.55 -43.27 1.64
CA HIS A 223 -12.46 -44.69 1.31
C HIS A 223 -11.46 -45.44 2.21
N ILE A 224 -10.30 -44.85 2.48
CA ILE A 224 -9.30 -45.40 3.41
C ILE A 224 -9.90 -45.50 4.82
N ARG A 225 -10.61 -44.45 5.27
CA ARG A 225 -11.25 -44.42 6.59
C ARG A 225 -12.32 -45.51 6.73
N ASP A 226 -13.15 -45.73 5.73
CA ASP A 226 -14.20 -46.74 5.78
C ASP A 226 -13.62 -48.17 5.73
N LYS A 227 -12.59 -48.40 4.92
CA LYS A 227 -11.84 -49.67 4.94
C LYS A 227 -11.18 -49.96 6.29
N SER A 228 -10.74 -48.93 7.02
CA SER A 228 -10.15 -49.08 8.36
C SER A 228 -11.17 -49.42 9.44
N LYS A 229 -12.42 -48.92 9.32
CA LYS A 229 -13.52 -49.23 10.24
C LYS A 229 -14.06 -50.64 10.05
N ASN A 230 -14.09 -51.15 8.82
CA ASN A 230 -14.57 -52.50 8.49
C ASN A 230 -13.56 -53.63 8.80
N LYS A 231 -12.40 -53.31 9.39
CA LYS A 231 -11.36 -54.27 9.83
C LYS A 231 -11.30 -54.48 11.35
N LYS A 232 -12.26 -53.95 12.11
CA LYS A 232 -12.51 -54.26 13.53
C LYS A 232 -13.78 -55.08 13.65
#